data_AF-A0A940J7U0-F1
#
_entry.id   AF-A0A940J7U0-F1
#
_cell.length_a   1.000
_cell.length_b   1.000
_cell.length_c   1.000
_cell.angle_alpha   90.00
_cell.angle_beta   90.00
_cell.angle_gamma   90.00
#
_symmetry.space_group_name_H-M   'P 1'
#
loop_
_entity.id
_entity.type
_entity.pdbx_description
1 polymer ?
#
loop_
_entity_poly.entity_id
_entity_poly.type
_entity_poly.pdbx_seq_one_letter_code
_entity_poly.pdbx_strand_id
1 'polypeptide(L)'
;MRRIVLSTIAVSTLVATPQPAAAAKAPPKITKLRCVPAAHPGCEKAVRLEVGRKIQFSGKNLYRGMRVTFRWSKGALATRLAKDRTGWTARIPTGTTSGGVWVYVTDKRHKRSNRLRVTVLAPKKVTTPLARPDGSAPGVFAGNGMWVWYLSKTEGGDLDDIAARAKAAGIRTLFIKAADGASAWSQWDSDLVRALHQRGIQACAWQFVYGSDPAGEAAAAAAAIGQGADCFVIDAETHYEGRYAAAETYMTALRAAVGPAYPLGLTSFPYVDYHPKLPYSVFLGPGGAQANLPQVYWKDIGGSVDAVSAKTVATNRVYGAALAPLGQTYGSPSAADLRRFRALWAGYGSTGLSWWSWQATPASGWTTLTESALPGIPSPDPGWPALAKRSKGDLVVALQQRLATFDPTVPIDGTFGTSTDRALKTFQAARGLEASGETDADTWQALLRLDITAASWN
;
A
#
# COMPACT_ATOMS: atom_id res chain seq x y z
N MET A 1 28.72 -71.26 27.05
CA MET A 1 29.00 -71.39 28.51
C MET A 1 29.37 -70.03 29.07
N ARG A 2 28.80 -69.73 30.24
CA ARG A 2 28.91 -68.49 31.03
C ARG A 2 30.32 -67.92 31.14
N ARG A 3 30.43 -66.58 31.19
CA ARG A 3 31.13 -65.87 32.27
C ARG A 3 30.39 -64.59 32.62
N ILE A 4 29.81 -64.62 33.81
CA ILE A 4 29.22 -63.50 34.54
C ILE A 4 30.39 -62.70 35.14
N VAL A 5 30.39 -61.39 34.97
CA VAL A 5 31.22 -60.47 35.76
C VAL A 5 30.27 -59.58 36.54
N LEU A 6 30.24 -59.76 37.86
CA LEU A 6 29.61 -58.83 38.78
C LEU A 6 30.39 -57.51 38.78
N SER A 7 29.69 -56.38 38.71
CA SER A 7 30.21 -55.09 39.11
C SER A 7 29.19 -54.42 40.02
N THR A 8 29.64 -54.22 41.26
CA THR A 8 28.98 -53.49 42.35
C THR A 8 28.62 -52.08 41.92
N ILE A 9 27.32 -51.75 41.90
CA ILE A 9 26.84 -50.37 41.76
C ILE A 9 26.67 -49.79 43.16
N ALA A 10 27.56 -48.86 43.52
CA ALA A 10 27.39 -48.00 44.68
C ALA A 10 26.32 -46.94 44.36
N VAL A 11 25.23 -46.94 45.12
CA VAL A 11 24.19 -45.91 45.06
C VAL A 11 24.74 -44.65 45.72
N SER A 12 25.12 -43.66 44.90
CA SER A 12 25.41 -42.30 45.38
C SER A 12 24.18 -41.42 45.15
N THR A 13 23.52 -41.03 46.24
CA THR A 13 22.47 -40.02 46.25
C THR A 13 23.07 -38.65 45.93
N LEU A 14 22.97 -38.22 44.65
CA LEU A 14 23.26 -36.85 44.26
C LEU A 14 22.11 -35.94 44.68
N VAL A 15 22.34 -35.12 45.70
CA VAL A 15 21.55 -33.94 46.00
C VAL A 15 21.74 -32.95 44.84
N ALA A 16 20.72 -32.77 44.00
CA ALA A 16 20.73 -31.79 42.93
C ALA A 16 20.68 -30.38 43.54
N THR A 17 21.76 -29.62 43.37
CA THR A 17 21.76 -28.18 43.66
C THR A 17 20.87 -27.46 42.65
N PRO A 18 20.01 -26.51 43.07
CA PRO A 18 19.19 -25.75 42.13
C PRO A 18 20.08 -24.87 41.26
N GLN A 19 20.03 -25.11 39.95
CA GLN A 19 20.74 -24.32 38.95
C GLN A 19 20.23 -22.87 39.01
N PRO A 20 21.12 -21.85 39.07
CA PRO A 20 20.69 -20.46 39.18
C PRO A 20 19.85 -20.09 37.94
N ALA A 21 18.63 -19.62 38.18
CA ALA A 21 17.76 -19.11 37.13
C ALA A 21 18.52 -18.06 36.31
N ALA A 22 18.67 -18.28 35.00
CA ALA A 22 19.38 -17.37 34.12
C ALA A 22 18.84 -15.94 34.30
N ALA A 23 19.70 -15.02 34.77
CA ALA A 23 19.33 -13.65 35.10
C ALA A 23 18.51 -13.03 33.96
N ALA A 24 17.29 -12.57 34.28
CA ALA A 24 16.37 -12.05 33.29
C ALA A 24 17.01 -10.84 32.59
N LYS A 25 17.28 -10.96 31.27
CA LYS A 25 17.85 -9.86 30.47
C LYS A 25 17.13 -8.53 30.76
N ALA A 26 17.95 -7.54 31.10
CA ALA A 26 17.51 -6.18 31.40
C ALA A 26 16.78 -5.56 30.20
N PRO A 27 15.80 -4.66 30.43
CA PRO A 27 15.08 -3.99 29.36
C PRO A 27 16.03 -3.16 28.48
N PRO A 28 15.64 -2.84 27.23
CA PRO A 28 16.37 -1.88 26.42
C PRO A 28 16.42 -0.50 27.08
N LYS A 29 17.52 0.23 26.89
CA LYS A 29 17.65 1.62 27.35
C LYS A 29 18.19 2.49 26.22
N ILE A 30 17.48 3.58 25.91
CA ILE A 30 17.92 4.55 24.90
C ILE A 30 18.63 5.68 25.64
N THR A 31 19.89 5.94 25.30
CA THR A 31 20.68 7.02 25.90
C THR A 31 20.68 8.28 25.04
N LYS A 32 20.61 8.14 23.71
CA LYS A 32 20.63 9.28 22.79
C LYS A 32 19.91 8.96 21.49
N LEU A 33 19.26 9.99 20.94
CA LEU A 33 18.81 10.02 19.56
C LEU A 33 19.63 11.03 18.78
N ARG A 34 20.01 10.71 17.54
CA ARG A 34 20.64 11.62 16.59
C ARG A 34 19.98 11.49 15.22
N CYS A 35 20.07 12.51 14.39
CA CYS A 35 19.61 12.42 13.01
C CYS A 35 20.60 11.68 12.13
N VAL A 36 20.10 11.17 11.01
CA VAL A 36 20.91 10.58 9.96
C VAL A 36 20.51 11.23 8.63
N PRO A 37 21.41 12.00 7.98
CA PRO A 37 22.77 12.34 8.42
C PRO A 37 22.78 13.27 9.66
N ALA A 38 23.87 13.24 10.43
CA ALA A 38 24.00 14.05 11.65
C ALA A 38 24.09 15.56 11.36
N ALA A 39 24.55 15.93 10.16
CA ALA A 39 24.66 17.30 9.69
C ALA A 39 23.33 17.92 9.22
N HIS A 40 22.21 17.19 9.32
CA HIS A 40 20.91 17.69 8.89
C HIS A 40 20.54 18.98 9.67
N PRO A 41 20.10 20.07 9.01
CA PRO A 41 19.85 21.37 9.67
C PRO A 41 18.86 21.30 10.85
N GLY A 42 17.88 20.40 10.76
CA GLY A 42 16.94 20.14 11.86
C GLY A 42 17.57 19.53 13.13
N CYS A 43 18.89 19.31 13.17
CA CYS A 43 19.55 18.43 14.14
C CYS A 43 20.67 19.08 14.95
N GLU A 44 20.81 20.40 14.87
CA GLU A 44 21.83 21.16 15.59
C GLU A 44 21.71 21.06 17.13
N LYS A 45 20.49 20.94 17.68
CA LYS A 45 20.24 20.89 19.13
C LYS A 45 19.23 19.81 19.59
N ALA A 46 18.35 19.37 18.70
CA ALA A 46 17.33 18.37 18.98
C ALA A 46 17.04 17.56 17.71
N VAL A 47 16.44 16.38 17.81
CA VAL A 47 16.05 15.61 16.61
C VAL A 47 14.76 16.22 16.04
N ARG A 48 14.90 17.04 14.99
CA ARG A 48 13.79 17.61 14.23
C ARG A 48 13.87 17.14 12.78
N LEU A 49 12.97 16.25 12.38
CA LEU A 49 13.04 15.56 11.10
C LEU A 49 11.67 15.41 10.45
N GLU A 50 11.64 15.37 9.13
CA GLU A 50 10.45 15.04 8.35
C GLU A 50 10.13 13.53 8.45
N VAL A 51 8.88 13.17 8.14
CA VAL A 51 8.46 11.77 8.00
C VAL A 51 9.35 11.05 6.95
N GLY A 52 9.67 9.78 7.19
CA GLY A 52 10.56 8.98 6.33
C GLY A 52 12.06 9.11 6.63
N ARG A 53 12.49 10.20 7.27
CA ARG A 53 13.90 10.40 7.67
C ARG A 53 14.32 9.46 8.80
N LYS A 54 15.63 9.16 8.87
CA LYS A 54 16.22 8.23 9.84
C LYS A 54 16.66 8.91 11.12
N ILE A 55 16.42 8.21 12.23
CA ILE A 55 16.95 8.53 13.56
C ILE A 55 17.92 7.41 13.96
N GLN A 56 19.11 7.78 14.39
CA GLN A 56 20.08 6.91 15.04
C GLN A 56 19.78 6.81 16.53
N PHE A 57 19.80 5.59 17.05
CA PHE A 57 19.60 5.22 18.44
C PHE A 57 20.94 4.81 19.05
N SER A 58 21.29 5.41 20.18
CA SER A 58 22.36 4.93 21.04
C SER A 58 21.74 4.42 22.34
N GLY A 59 22.30 3.34 22.90
CA GLY A 59 21.70 2.71 24.06
C GLY A 59 22.30 1.35 24.40
N LYS A 60 21.72 0.73 25.43
CA LYS A 60 22.07 -0.62 25.89
C LYS A 60 20.96 -1.60 25.52
N ASN A 61 21.34 -2.86 25.29
CA ASN A 61 20.44 -3.97 24.96
C ASN A 61 19.61 -3.74 23.69
N LEU A 62 20.11 -2.95 22.72
CA LEU A 62 19.46 -2.76 21.42
C LEU A 62 19.88 -3.87 20.45
N TYR A 63 18.92 -4.40 19.69
CA TYR A 63 19.20 -5.38 18.65
C TYR A 63 18.26 -5.21 17.44
N ARG A 64 18.64 -5.82 16.30
CA ARG A 64 17.92 -5.71 15.03
C ARG A 64 16.52 -6.32 15.16
N GLY A 65 15.49 -5.61 14.70
CA GLY A 65 14.11 -6.09 14.70
C GLY A 65 13.31 -5.73 15.96
N MET A 66 13.90 -5.04 16.94
CA MET A 66 13.12 -4.43 18.02
C MET A 66 12.02 -3.53 17.46
N ARG A 67 10.83 -3.54 18.06
CA ARG A 67 9.73 -2.66 17.64
C ARG A 67 10.03 -1.24 18.13
N VAL A 68 10.19 -0.30 17.21
CA VAL A 68 10.32 1.13 17.52
C VAL A 68 8.95 1.77 17.38
N THR A 69 8.41 2.33 18.46
CA THR A 69 7.08 2.95 18.46
C THR A 69 7.20 4.48 18.53
N PHE A 70 6.48 5.15 17.66
CA PHE A 70 6.32 6.60 17.55
C PHE A 70 4.90 6.94 18.01
N ARG A 71 4.76 7.59 19.17
CA ARG A 71 3.47 7.84 19.83
C ARG A 71 3.22 9.33 20.04
N TRP A 72 2.01 9.76 19.74
CA TRP A 72 1.47 11.10 20.01
C TRP A 72 0.14 10.99 20.78
N SER A 73 -0.51 12.12 21.06
CA SER A 73 -1.72 12.17 21.90
C SER A 73 -2.86 11.31 21.36
N LYS A 74 -3.05 11.30 20.03
CA LYS A 74 -4.18 10.65 19.35
C LYS A 74 -3.81 9.37 18.58
N GLY A 75 -2.60 8.85 18.72
CA GLY A 75 -2.21 7.66 17.95
C GLY A 75 -0.77 7.21 18.14
N ALA A 76 -0.44 6.09 17.52
CA ALA A 76 0.93 5.59 17.44
C ALA A 76 1.15 4.78 16.17
N LEU A 77 2.35 4.87 15.62
CA LEU A 77 2.84 4.00 14.55
C LEU A 77 4.12 3.31 14.99
N ALA A 78 4.46 2.20 14.35
CA ALA A 78 5.67 1.46 14.68
C ALA A 78 6.42 1.00 13.45
N THR A 79 7.73 0.89 13.60
CA THR A 79 8.64 0.27 12.63
C THR A 79 9.61 -0.65 13.38
N ARG A 80 10.64 -1.14 12.69
CA ARG A 80 11.66 -2.04 13.23
C ARG A 80 13.00 -1.33 13.33
N LEU A 81 13.74 -1.58 14.41
CA LEU A 81 15.09 -1.11 14.59
C LEU A 81 16.02 -1.87 13.63
N ALA A 82 16.74 -1.15 12.79
CA ALA A 82 17.74 -1.68 11.88
C ALA A 82 19.15 -1.42 12.43
N LYS A 83 20.14 -2.13 11.88
CA LYS A 83 21.57 -1.84 12.05
C LYS A 83 22.19 -1.60 10.68
N ASP A 84 22.75 -0.42 10.49
CA ASP A 84 23.50 -0.03 9.29
C ASP A 84 24.84 0.62 9.68
N ARG A 85 25.58 1.14 8.68
CA ARG A 85 26.90 1.80 8.87
C ARG A 85 26.86 2.98 9.82
N THR A 86 25.70 3.63 9.97
CA THR A 86 25.51 4.78 10.86
C THR A 86 25.11 4.33 12.27
N GLY A 87 24.78 3.07 12.50
CA GLY A 87 24.47 2.54 13.83
C GLY A 87 23.08 1.89 13.90
N TRP A 88 22.50 1.87 15.09
CA TRP A 88 21.11 1.41 15.25
C TRP A 88 20.20 2.51 14.72
N THR A 89 19.37 2.23 13.74
CA THR A 89 18.55 3.24 13.07
C THR A 89 17.09 2.81 12.99
N ALA A 90 16.18 3.78 12.99
CA ALA A 90 14.80 3.57 12.60
C ALA A 90 14.30 4.80 11.85
N ARG A 91 13.39 4.60 10.91
CA ARG A 91 12.74 5.69 10.18
C ARG A 91 11.53 6.18 10.95
N ILE A 92 11.24 7.47 10.83
CA ILE A 92 9.93 8.00 11.22
C ILE A 92 8.90 7.40 10.26
N PRO A 93 7.94 6.56 10.73
CA PRO A 93 6.98 5.91 9.85
C PRO A 93 6.13 6.93 9.09
N THR A 94 5.88 6.63 7.82
CA THR A 94 4.83 7.26 7.01
C THR A 94 3.53 7.38 7.79
N GLY A 95 2.90 8.56 7.79
CA GLY A 95 1.66 8.84 8.54
C GLY A 95 1.86 9.25 10.01
N THR A 96 3.11 9.40 10.48
CA THR A 96 3.36 9.98 11.81
C THR A 96 2.96 11.45 11.83
N THR A 97 2.23 11.88 12.87
CA THR A 97 1.80 13.28 13.01
C THR A 97 2.97 14.25 13.11
N SER A 98 2.79 15.49 12.67
CA SER A 98 3.75 16.56 12.90
C SER A 98 3.71 17.04 14.36
N GLY A 99 4.80 17.65 14.81
CA GLY A 99 4.97 18.12 16.18
C GLY A 99 5.66 17.10 17.08
N GLY A 100 5.38 17.17 18.39
CA GLY A 100 6.10 16.39 19.39
C GLY A 100 5.69 14.92 19.41
N VAL A 101 6.63 14.02 19.15
CA VAL A 101 6.41 12.58 19.12
C VAL A 101 7.34 11.88 20.11
N TRP A 102 6.77 10.97 20.92
CA TRP A 102 7.53 10.13 21.84
C TRP A 102 7.99 8.86 21.15
N VAL A 103 9.28 8.54 21.28
CA VAL A 103 9.90 7.38 20.67
C VAL A 103 10.45 6.45 21.75
N TYR A 104 10.13 5.17 21.64
CA TYR A 104 10.66 4.10 22.50
C TYR A 104 10.79 2.79 21.74
N VAL A 105 11.63 1.88 22.23
CA VAL A 105 11.78 0.53 21.67
C VAL A 105 11.18 -0.51 22.60
N THR A 106 10.66 -1.58 22.03
CA THR A 106 10.11 -2.73 22.75
C THR A 106 10.80 -4.01 22.27
N ASP A 107 11.26 -4.81 23.21
CA ASP A 107 11.89 -6.10 22.93
C ASP A 107 10.85 -7.22 22.66
N LYS A 108 11.32 -8.42 22.34
CA LYS A 108 10.47 -9.58 22.07
C LYS A 108 9.68 -10.11 23.28
N ARG A 109 10.03 -9.68 24.49
CA ARG A 109 9.35 -10.01 25.75
C ARG A 109 8.46 -8.85 26.21
N HIS A 110 8.12 -7.93 25.30
CA HIS A 110 7.30 -6.75 25.54
C HIS A 110 7.87 -5.75 26.56
N LYS A 111 9.15 -5.86 26.93
CA LYS A 111 9.81 -4.89 27.81
C LYS A 111 10.16 -3.63 27.02
N ARG A 112 9.78 -2.47 27.56
CA ARG A 112 9.96 -1.16 26.92
C ARG A 112 11.18 -0.43 27.45
N SER A 113 11.77 0.40 26.59
CA SER A 113 12.78 1.36 27.01
C SER A 113 12.16 2.60 27.65
N ASN A 114 13.02 3.47 28.19
CA ASN A 114 12.68 4.88 28.38
C ASN A 114 12.27 5.51 27.04
N ARG A 115 11.45 6.58 27.12
CA ARG A 115 11.01 7.35 25.97
C ARG A 115 11.85 8.61 25.81
N LEU A 116 12.17 8.96 24.57
CA LEU A 116 12.79 10.23 24.21
C LEU A 116 11.87 10.97 23.23
N ARG A 117 11.91 12.31 23.25
CA ARG A 117 11.07 13.15 22.41
C ARG A 117 11.81 13.53 21.14
N VAL A 118 11.12 13.47 20.01
CA VAL A 118 11.54 14.05 18.74
C VAL A 118 10.48 15.04 18.26
N THR A 119 10.86 15.94 17.36
CA THR A 119 9.92 16.81 16.66
C THR A 119 9.80 16.34 15.22
N VAL A 120 8.63 15.87 14.83
CA VAL A 120 8.35 15.59 13.43
C VAL A 120 7.98 16.91 12.77
N LEU A 121 8.75 17.33 11.78
CA LEU A 121 8.47 18.56 11.05
C LEU A 121 7.18 18.41 10.26
N ALA A 122 6.40 19.50 10.15
CA ALA A 122 5.27 19.51 9.24
C ALA A 122 5.79 19.24 7.82
N PRO A 123 5.12 18.36 7.05
CA PRO A 123 5.51 18.14 5.67
C PRO A 123 5.49 19.48 4.93
N LYS A 124 6.50 19.72 4.08
CA LYS A 124 6.47 20.85 3.16
C LYS A 124 5.16 20.76 2.37
N LYS A 125 4.42 21.88 2.26
CA LYS A 125 3.22 21.92 1.40
C LYS A 125 3.66 21.54 -0.01
N VAL A 126 3.17 20.41 -0.50
CA VAL A 126 3.39 20.01 -1.88
C VAL A 126 2.52 20.95 -2.72
N THR A 127 3.14 21.89 -3.42
CA THR A 127 2.46 22.79 -4.36
C THR A 127 2.29 22.18 -5.75
N THR A 128 2.74 20.93 -5.94
CA THR A 128 2.77 20.28 -7.26
C THR A 128 1.95 18.99 -7.23
N PRO A 129 0.90 18.85 -8.06
CA PRO A 129 0.13 17.62 -8.14
C PRO A 129 1.02 16.39 -8.36
N LEU A 130 0.66 15.27 -7.71
CA LEU A 130 1.29 13.94 -7.85
C LEU A 130 1.12 13.32 -9.25
N ALA A 131 0.73 14.12 -10.25
CA ALA A 131 0.37 13.62 -11.57
C ALA A 131 1.62 13.30 -12.38
N ARG A 132 1.54 12.20 -13.13
CA ARG A 132 2.34 12.06 -14.35
C ARG A 132 2.07 13.26 -15.28
N PRO A 133 2.99 13.58 -16.20
CA PRO A 133 2.75 14.58 -17.24
C PRO A 133 1.52 14.31 -18.13
N ASP A 134 0.93 13.09 -18.12
CA ASP A 134 -0.11 12.63 -19.05
C ASP A 134 -1.56 12.60 -18.48
N GLY A 135 -1.82 13.18 -17.32
CA GLY A 135 -3.19 13.58 -16.95
C GLY A 135 -4.02 12.56 -16.17
N SER A 136 -5.16 13.03 -15.66
CA SER A 136 -6.07 12.37 -14.72
C SER A 136 -6.49 10.96 -15.11
N ALA A 137 -6.94 10.17 -14.12
CA ALA A 137 -7.61 8.88 -14.37
C ALA A 137 -8.69 9.01 -15.46
N PRO A 138 -8.95 7.95 -16.25
CA PRO A 138 -10.10 7.94 -17.14
C PRO A 138 -11.37 8.38 -16.40
N GLY A 139 -12.20 9.21 -17.04
CA GLY A 139 -13.32 9.89 -16.39
C GLY A 139 -14.32 8.96 -15.68
N VAL A 140 -14.42 7.70 -16.13
CA VAL A 140 -15.23 6.64 -15.51
C VAL A 140 -14.81 6.30 -14.06
N PHE A 141 -13.55 6.55 -13.69
CA PHE A 141 -13.04 6.36 -12.32
C PHE A 141 -13.10 7.64 -11.47
N ALA A 142 -13.53 8.78 -12.02
CA ALA A 142 -13.79 9.97 -11.21
C ALA A 142 -14.97 9.72 -10.26
N GLY A 143 -15.25 10.63 -9.30
CA GLY A 143 -16.20 10.64 -8.15
C GLY A 143 -16.71 9.31 -7.59
N ASN A 144 -17.99 9.24 -7.19
CA ASN A 144 -18.47 8.13 -6.37
C ASN A 144 -18.85 6.89 -7.19
N GLY A 145 -18.35 5.74 -6.75
CA GLY A 145 -18.77 4.43 -7.22
C GLY A 145 -19.17 3.48 -6.09
N MET A 146 -19.82 2.38 -6.45
CA MET A 146 -20.24 1.35 -5.50
C MET A 146 -20.04 -0.03 -6.10
N TRP A 147 -19.48 -0.93 -5.30
CA TRP A 147 -19.21 -2.29 -5.74
C TRP A 147 -20.38 -3.22 -5.45
N VAL A 148 -20.69 -4.06 -6.42
CA VAL A 148 -21.77 -5.06 -6.40
C VAL A 148 -21.13 -6.43 -6.66
N TRP A 149 -21.26 -7.32 -5.68
CA TRP A 149 -20.84 -8.71 -5.83
C TRP A 149 -21.97 -9.54 -6.44
N TYR A 150 -23.19 -9.47 -5.88
CA TYR A 150 -24.36 -10.17 -6.41
C TYR A 150 -25.50 -9.20 -6.69
N LEU A 151 -25.89 -9.09 -7.96
CA LEU A 151 -26.99 -8.22 -8.37
C LEU A 151 -28.32 -8.65 -7.72
N SER A 152 -28.58 -9.95 -7.62
CA SER A 152 -29.78 -10.50 -6.96
C SER A 152 -29.92 -10.14 -5.48
N LYS A 153 -28.83 -9.72 -4.81
CA LYS A 153 -28.82 -9.27 -3.41
C LYS A 153 -28.79 -7.74 -3.28
N THR A 154 -28.95 -7.04 -4.39
CA THR A 154 -28.89 -5.58 -4.56
C THR A 154 -30.31 -5.18 -4.98
N GLU A 155 -31.16 -4.86 -4.01
CA GLU A 155 -32.58 -4.49 -4.26
C GLU A 155 -33.33 -5.60 -5.01
N GLY A 156 -32.99 -6.86 -4.73
CA GLY A 156 -33.56 -8.01 -5.44
C GLY A 156 -33.16 -8.12 -6.91
N GLY A 157 -32.27 -7.27 -7.40
CA GLY A 157 -31.92 -7.13 -8.81
C GLY A 157 -32.78 -6.13 -9.58
N ASP A 158 -33.66 -5.38 -8.91
CA ASP A 158 -34.48 -4.35 -9.54
C ASP A 158 -33.63 -3.14 -9.96
N LEU A 159 -33.43 -2.97 -11.27
CA LEU A 159 -32.54 -1.94 -11.78
C LEU A 159 -33.07 -0.51 -11.57
N ASP A 160 -34.39 -0.31 -11.45
CA ASP A 160 -34.97 1.00 -11.19
C ASP A 160 -34.73 1.43 -9.75
N ASP A 161 -34.94 0.53 -8.79
CA ASP A 161 -34.65 0.77 -7.38
C ASP A 161 -33.15 0.96 -7.13
N ILE A 162 -32.31 0.14 -7.77
CA ILE A 162 -30.85 0.30 -7.75
C ILE A 162 -30.48 1.69 -8.27
N ALA A 163 -30.96 2.07 -9.45
CA ALA A 163 -30.61 3.37 -10.03
C ALA A 163 -31.13 4.54 -9.18
N ALA A 164 -32.32 4.43 -8.60
CA ALA A 164 -32.87 5.44 -7.70
C ALA A 164 -31.98 5.64 -6.46
N ARG A 165 -31.56 4.55 -5.80
CA ARG A 165 -30.65 4.63 -4.65
C ARG A 165 -29.27 5.16 -5.05
N ALA A 166 -28.73 4.69 -6.17
CA ALA A 166 -27.43 5.15 -6.68
C ALA A 166 -27.45 6.68 -6.88
N LYS A 167 -28.46 7.20 -7.57
CA LYS A 167 -28.64 8.64 -7.79
C LYS A 167 -28.79 9.42 -6.49
N ALA A 168 -29.61 8.92 -5.55
CA ALA A 168 -29.79 9.56 -4.24
C ALA A 168 -28.48 9.65 -3.44
N ALA A 169 -27.59 8.66 -3.58
CA ALA A 169 -26.27 8.62 -2.96
C ALA A 169 -25.16 9.30 -3.82
N GLY A 170 -25.51 9.91 -4.94
CA GLY A 170 -24.56 10.49 -5.89
C GLY A 170 -23.56 9.48 -6.47
N ILE A 171 -23.90 8.18 -6.46
CA ILE A 171 -23.12 7.11 -7.09
C ILE A 171 -23.40 7.15 -8.58
N ARG A 172 -22.33 7.36 -9.37
CA ARG A 172 -22.45 7.34 -10.84
C ARG A 172 -22.07 5.98 -11.44
N THR A 173 -21.15 5.26 -10.79
CA THR A 173 -20.51 4.06 -11.34
C THR A 173 -20.81 2.87 -10.47
N LEU A 174 -21.35 1.80 -11.05
CA LEU A 174 -21.44 0.50 -10.40
C LEU A 174 -20.30 -0.38 -10.90
N PHE A 175 -19.53 -0.92 -9.96
CA PHE A 175 -18.54 -1.95 -10.23
C PHE A 175 -19.19 -3.30 -9.96
N ILE A 176 -19.61 -4.01 -11.00
CA ILE A 176 -20.39 -5.25 -10.90
C ILE A 176 -19.53 -6.45 -11.28
N LYS A 177 -19.62 -7.53 -10.49
CA LYS A 177 -18.80 -8.74 -10.74
C LYS A 177 -19.19 -9.33 -12.09
N ALA A 178 -18.21 -9.51 -12.96
CA ALA A 178 -18.38 -10.02 -14.31
C ALA A 178 -17.61 -11.31 -14.57
N ALA A 179 -16.57 -11.61 -13.77
CA ALA A 179 -15.83 -12.86 -13.87
C ALA A 179 -15.16 -13.27 -12.53
N ASP A 180 -14.77 -14.53 -12.46
CA ASP A 180 -14.01 -15.12 -11.36
C ASP A 180 -12.98 -16.10 -11.94
N GLY A 181 -11.69 -15.75 -11.87
CA GLY A 181 -10.67 -16.40 -12.67
C GLY A 181 -11.02 -16.34 -14.16
N ALA A 182 -10.80 -17.45 -14.88
CA ALA A 182 -11.16 -17.58 -16.30
C ALA A 182 -12.67 -17.80 -16.55
N SER A 183 -13.52 -17.80 -15.50
CA SER A 183 -14.95 -18.08 -15.64
C SER A 183 -15.77 -16.79 -15.68
N ALA A 184 -16.66 -16.67 -16.67
CA ALA A 184 -17.65 -15.61 -16.71
C ALA A 184 -18.65 -15.72 -15.54
N TRP A 185 -19.10 -14.58 -15.05
CA TRP A 185 -20.11 -14.49 -13.99
C TRP A 185 -21.47 -14.20 -14.62
N SER A 186 -22.42 -15.11 -14.43
CA SER A 186 -23.68 -15.14 -15.21
C SER A 186 -24.60 -13.92 -15.07
N GLN A 187 -24.36 -13.05 -14.08
CA GLN A 187 -25.16 -11.83 -13.89
C GLN A 187 -24.76 -10.70 -14.84
N TRP A 188 -23.62 -10.81 -15.53
CA TRP A 188 -23.08 -9.77 -16.39
C TRP A 188 -23.32 -10.11 -17.87
N ASP A 189 -24.04 -9.25 -18.56
CA ASP A 189 -24.32 -9.32 -19.99
C ASP A 189 -24.56 -7.92 -20.58
N SER A 190 -24.76 -7.84 -21.90
CA SER A 190 -24.94 -6.56 -22.61
C SER A 190 -26.30 -5.91 -22.38
N ASP A 191 -27.31 -6.66 -21.94
CA ASP A 191 -28.63 -6.13 -21.63
C ASP A 191 -28.62 -5.43 -20.26
N LEU A 192 -27.93 -5.99 -19.27
CA LEU A 192 -27.66 -5.32 -17.98
C LEU A 192 -26.95 -3.99 -18.20
N VAL A 193 -25.87 -3.98 -18.98
CA VAL A 193 -25.10 -2.76 -19.24
C VAL A 193 -25.98 -1.70 -19.91
N ARG A 194 -26.72 -2.08 -20.96
CA ARG A 194 -27.64 -1.16 -21.66
C ARG A 194 -28.72 -0.61 -20.72
N ALA A 195 -29.28 -1.47 -19.84
CA ALA A 195 -30.30 -1.07 -18.89
C ALA A 195 -29.78 -0.09 -17.82
N LEU A 196 -28.53 -0.23 -17.38
CA LEU A 196 -27.87 0.72 -16.48
C LEU A 196 -27.60 2.06 -17.18
N HIS A 197 -27.12 2.02 -18.43
CA HIS A 197 -26.89 3.23 -19.24
C HIS A 197 -28.18 4.03 -19.47
N GLN A 198 -29.30 3.36 -19.78
CA GLN A 198 -30.63 4.00 -19.90
C GLN A 198 -31.05 4.71 -18.61
N ARG A 199 -30.54 4.27 -17.47
CA ARG A 199 -30.78 4.88 -16.16
C ARG A 199 -29.74 5.92 -15.78
N GLY A 200 -28.78 6.22 -16.65
CA GLY A 200 -27.70 7.20 -16.41
C GLY A 200 -26.64 6.71 -15.43
N ILE A 201 -26.46 5.38 -15.33
CA ILE A 201 -25.47 4.74 -14.47
C ILE A 201 -24.36 4.14 -15.34
N GLN A 202 -23.10 4.44 -15.00
CA GLN A 202 -21.93 3.80 -15.62
C GLN A 202 -21.77 2.39 -15.06
N ALA A 203 -21.48 1.43 -15.93
CA ALA A 203 -21.33 0.02 -15.62
C ALA A 203 -19.87 -0.41 -15.86
N CYS A 204 -19.14 -0.63 -14.77
CA CYS A 204 -17.81 -1.21 -14.82
C CYS A 204 -17.85 -2.67 -14.41
N ALA A 205 -17.20 -3.51 -15.19
CA ALA A 205 -16.99 -4.92 -14.86
C ALA A 205 -15.82 -5.05 -13.86
N TRP A 206 -15.89 -6.02 -12.96
CA TRP A 206 -14.71 -6.45 -12.20
C TRP A 206 -14.56 -7.96 -12.16
N GLN A 207 -13.31 -8.40 -11.99
CA GLN A 207 -12.91 -9.80 -11.97
C GLN A 207 -11.93 -10.06 -10.84
N PHE A 208 -12.18 -11.11 -10.06
CA PHE A 208 -11.17 -11.64 -9.15
C PHE A 208 -10.22 -12.56 -9.91
N VAL A 209 -8.91 -12.33 -9.82
CA VAL A 209 -7.90 -13.08 -10.59
C VAL A 209 -6.95 -13.88 -9.69
N TYR A 210 -6.51 -15.04 -10.17
CA TYR A 210 -5.66 -15.98 -9.43
C TYR A 210 -4.27 -16.17 -10.06
N GLY A 211 -4.13 -15.91 -11.37
CA GLY A 211 -2.86 -16.02 -12.09
C GLY A 211 -2.40 -17.44 -12.34
N SER A 212 -3.27 -18.44 -12.11
CA SER A 212 -3.04 -19.83 -12.51
C SER A 212 -3.37 -20.06 -13.98
N ASP A 213 -4.26 -19.26 -14.55
CA ASP A 213 -4.59 -19.24 -15.97
C ASP A 213 -4.68 -17.77 -16.45
N PRO A 214 -3.54 -17.07 -16.57
CA PRO A 214 -3.54 -15.64 -16.89
C PRO A 214 -4.12 -15.33 -18.28
N ALA A 215 -4.00 -16.26 -19.24
CA ALA A 215 -4.54 -16.07 -20.58
C ALA A 215 -6.08 -16.25 -20.60
N GLY A 216 -6.60 -17.29 -19.93
CA GLY A 216 -8.04 -17.47 -19.77
C GLY A 216 -8.69 -16.37 -18.93
N GLU A 217 -8.02 -15.93 -17.87
CA GLU A 217 -8.45 -14.76 -17.07
C GLU A 217 -8.54 -13.50 -17.93
N ALA A 218 -7.55 -13.22 -18.78
CA ALA A 218 -7.58 -12.09 -19.71
C ALA A 218 -8.69 -12.23 -20.77
N ALA A 219 -8.96 -13.44 -21.26
CA ALA A 219 -10.06 -13.69 -22.20
C ALA A 219 -11.44 -13.45 -21.57
N ALA A 220 -11.65 -13.88 -20.31
CA ALA A 220 -12.88 -13.60 -19.57
C ALA A 220 -13.07 -12.10 -19.32
N ALA A 221 -11.98 -11.37 -19.02
CA ALA A 221 -11.99 -9.92 -18.91
C ALA A 221 -12.40 -9.24 -20.24
N ALA A 222 -11.76 -9.64 -21.34
CA ALA A 222 -12.07 -9.11 -22.67
C ALA A 222 -13.52 -9.41 -23.10
N ALA A 223 -14.05 -10.59 -22.76
CA ALA A 223 -15.45 -10.93 -23.02
C ALA A 223 -16.42 -10.03 -22.25
N ALA A 224 -16.18 -9.79 -20.96
CA ALA A 224 -16.99 -8.86 -20.16
C ALA A 224 -16.94 -7.42 -20.71
N ILE A 225 -15.76 -6.98 -21.17
CA ILE A 225 -15.58 -5.67 -21.82
C ILE A 225 -16.34 -5.61 -23.14
N GLY A 226 -16.27 -6.66 -23.96
CA GLY A 226 -17.00 -6.75 -25.23
C GLY A 226 -18.52 -6.72 -25.11
N GLN A 227 -19.06 -6.94 -23.91
CA GLN A 227 -20.49 -6.80 -23.60
C GLN A 227 -20.89 -5.34 -23.28
N GLY A 228 -19.96 -4.38 -23.35
CA GLY A 228 -20.24 -2.95 -23.29
C GLY A 228 -19.77 -2.24 -22.03
N ALA A 229 -18.95 -2.87 -21.19
CA ALA A 229 -18.46 -2.26 -19.95
C ALA A 229 -17.79 -0.89 -20.22
N ASP A 230 -18.11 0.12 -19.41
CA ASP A 230 -17.45 1.45 -19.48
C ASP A 230 -16.00 1.40 -18.98
N CYS A 231 -15.73 0.48 -18.06
CA CYS A 231 -14.40 0.18 -17.56
C CYS A 231 -14.30 -1.24 -17.03
N PHE A 232 -13.07 -1.69 -16.78
CA PHE A 232 -12.82 -2.98 -16.17
C PHE A 232 -11.82 -2.86 -15.02
N VAL A 233 -12.11 -3.50 -13.89
CA VAL A 233 -11.23 -3.50 -12.72
C VAL A 233 -10.74 -4.92 -12.40
N ILE A 234 -9.42 -5.04 -12.35
CA ILE A 234 -8.71 -6.27 -12.01
C ILE A 234 -8.60 -6.33 -10.48
N ASP A 235 -9.21 -7.31 -9.85
CA ASP A 235 -9.08 -7.57 -8.41
C ASP A 235 -8.02 -8.66 -8.19
N ALA A 236 -6.80 -8.20 -7.92
CA ALA A 236 -5.63 -9.06 -7.77
C ALA A 236 -5.17 -9.08 -6.30
N GLU A 237 -5.19 -10.25 -5.70
CA GLU A 237 -4.81 -10.46 -4.29
C GLU A 237 -3.58 -11.36 -4.16
N THR A 238 -3.34 -11.90 -2.96
CA THR A 238 -2.16 -12.71 -2.64
C THR A 238 -1.92 -13.92 -3.56
N HIS A 239 -2.94 -14.37 -4.30
CA HIS A 239 -2.79 -15.41 -5.33
C HIS A 239 -1.74 -15.06 -6.40
N TYR A 240 -1.55 -13.77 -6.67
CA TYR A 240 -0.54 -13.27 -7.60
C TYR A 240 0.84 -13.01 -6.97
N GLU A 241 1.03 -13.23 -5.65
CA GLU A 241 2.34 -13.00 -5.04
C GLU A 241 3.44 -13.83 -5.72
N GLY A 242 4.44 -13.14 -6.25
CA GLY A 242 5.58 -13.72 -6.96
C GLY A 242 5.29 -14.13 -8.40
N ARG A 243 4.07 -13.94 -8.91
CA ARG A 243 3.65 -14.35 -10.25
C ARG A 243 3.76 -13.22 -11.27
N TYR A 244 4.94 -12.61 -11.38
CA TYR A 244 5.19 -11.49 -12.28
C TYR A 244 5.00 -11.87 -13.76
N ALA A 245 5.50 -13.04 -14.19
CA ALA A 245 5.31 -13.56 -15.55
C ALA A 245 3.84 -13.78 -15.91
N ALA A 246 3.05 -14.28 -14.95
CA ALA A 246 1.61 -14.47 -15.14
C ALA A 246 0.89 -13.12 -15.25
N ALA A 247 1.28 -12.13 -14.43
CA ALA A 247 0.73 -10.78 -14.53
C ALA A 247 1.08 -10.12 -15.87
N GLU A 248 2.31 -10.32 -16.38
CA GLU A 248 2.73 -9.83 -17.70
C GLU A 248 1.92 -10.49 -18.81
N THR A 249 1.72 -11.80 -18.75
CA THR A 249 0.89 -12.56 -19.69
C THR A 249 -0.55 -12.03 -19.70
N TYR A 250 -1.15 -11.88 -18.52
CA TYR A 250 -2.52 -11.36 -18.36
C TYR A 250 -2.65 -9.95 -18.96
N MET A 251 -1.77 -9.02 -18.57
CA MET A 251 -1.85 -7.63 -19.03
C MET A 251 -1.58 -7.50 -20.53
N THR A 252 -0.64 -8.26 -21.06
CA THR A 252 -0.34 -8.28 -22.50
C THR A 252 -1.53 -8.79 -23.30
N ALA A 253 -2.11 -9.92 -22.90
CA ALA A 253 -3.28 -10.49 -23.58
C ALA A 253 -4.49 -9.57 -23.49
N LEU A 254 -4.78 -9.02 -22.31
CA LEU A 254 -5.91 -8.12 -22.13
C LEU A 254 -5.75 -6.85 -22.97
N ARG A 255 -4.55 -6.21 -22.96
CA ARG A 255 -4.30 -5.02 -23.77
C ARG A 255 -4.32 -5.27 -25.26
N ALA A 256 -3.86 -6.43 -25.72
CA ALA A 256 -3.99 -6.81 -27.11
C ALA A 256 -5.47 -6.89 -27.54
N ALA A 257 -6.36 -7.35 -26.64
CA ALA A 257 -7.78 -7.47 -26.93
C ALA A 257 -8.55 -6.14 -26.88
N VAL A 258 -8.23 -5.25 -25.93
CA VAL A 258 -9.06 -4.04 -25.67
C VAL A 258 -8.38 -2.73 -26.06
N GLY A 259 -7.11 -2.78 -26.46
CA GLY A 259 -6.33 -1.63 -26.84
C GLY A 259 -5.78 -0.81 -25.66
N PRO A 260 -4.89 0.16 -25.95
CA PRO A 260 -4.16 0.91 -24.92
C PRO A 260 -5.03 1.95 -24.21
N ALA A 261 -6.09 2.44 -24.86
CA ALA A 261 -6.92 3.53 -24.34
C ALA A 261 -8.10 3.05 -23.46
N TYR A 262 -8.46 1.76 -23.51
CA TYR A 262 -9.59 1.27 -22.75
C TYR A 262 -9.35 1.43 -21.23
N PRO A 263 -10.31 1.99 -20.47
CA PRO A 263 -10.14 2.25 -19.04
C PRO A 263 -9.99 0.97 -18.22
N LEU A 264 -8.79 0.71 -17.71
CA LEU A 264 -8.54 -0.35 -16.73
C LEU A 264 -8.18 0.22 -15.36
N GLY A 265 -8.71 -0.42 -14.34
CA GLY A 265 -8.37 -0.22 -12.94
C GLY A 265 -7.70 -1.47 -12.34
N LEU A 266 -6.85 -1.27 -11.35
CA LEU A 266 -6.39 -2.33 -10.44
C LEU A 266 -7.02 -2.09 -9.07
N THR A 267 -7.55 -3.13 -8.43
CA THR A 267 -7.81 -3.15 -6.99
C THR A 267 -7.02 -4.28 -6.33
N SER A 268 -6.54 -4.00 -5.12
CA SER A 268 -5.77 -4.93 -4.29
C SER A 268 -5.64 -4.37 -2.87
N PHE A 269 -5.07 -5.15 -1.95
CA PHE A 269 -4.66 -4.68 -0.64
C PHE A 269 -3.84 -3.37 -0.70
N PRO A 270 -4.07 -2.39 0.19
CA PRO A 270 -3.55 -1.04 0.00
C PRO A 270 -2.08 -0.87 0.37
N TYR A 271 -1.46 -1.83 1.07
CA TYR A 271 -0.08 -1.72 1.55
C TYR A 271 0.86 -2.60 0.73
N VAL A 272 1.49 -1.98 -0.26
CA VAL A 272 2.49 -2.62 -1.13
C VAL A 272 3.66 -3.18 -0.32
N ASP A 273 4.06 -2.49 0.77
CA ASP A 273 5.14 -2.94 1.64
C ASP A 273 4.76 -4.16 2.52
N TYR A 274 3.47 -4.46 2.64
CA TYR A 274 2.96 -5.64 3.34
C TYR A 274 2.83 -6.87 2.42
N HIS A 275 2.45 -6.65 1.14
CA HIS A 275 2.47 -7.65 0.08
C HIS A 275 3.55 -7.34 -0.96
N PRO A 276 4.86 -7.39 -0.58
CA PRO A 276 5.95 -6.89 -1.42
C PRO A 276 6.21 -7.74 -2.65
N LYS A 277 5.55 -8.89 -2.82
CA LYS A 277 5.70 -9.78 -3.97
C LYS A 277 4.53 -9.69 -4.94
N LEU A 278 3.46 -8.98 -4.61
CA LEU A 278 2.38 -8.76 -5.56
C LEU A 278 2.89 -7.84 -6.69
N PRO A 279 2.66 -8.16 -7.96
CA PRO A 279 3.24 -7.45 -9.10
C PRO A 279 2.48 -6.15 -9.44
N TYR A 280 2.34 -5.21 -8.50
CA TYR A 280 1.68 -3.92 -8.77
C TYR A 280 2.38 -3.17 -9.91
N SER A 281 3.71 -3.27 -10.02
CA SER A 281 4.50 -2.64 -11.10
C SER A 281 4.19 -3.16 -12.50
N VAL A 282 3.63 -4.36 -12.60
CA VAL A 282 3.19 -4.95 -13.88
C VAL A 282 1.77 -4.48 -14.17
N PHE A 283 0.87 -4.61 -13.19
CA PHE A 283 -0.51 -4.16 -13.35
C PHE A 283 -0.65 -2.65 -13.55
N LEU A 284 0.22 -1.81 -12.97
CA LEU A 284 0.21 -0.33 -13.07
C LEU A 284 1.34 0.23 -13.96
N GLY A 285 2.11 -0.66 -14.59
CA GLY A 285 3.26 -0.30 -15.43
C GLY A 285 2.86 0.26 -16.80
N PRO A 286 3.81 0.37 -17.75
CA PRO A 286 3.53 0.72 -19.14
C PRO A 286 2.50 -0.24 -19.74
N GLY A 287 1.46 0.29 -20.38
CA GLY A 287 0.33 -0.51 -20.87
C GLY A 287 -0.54 -1.11 -19.76
N GLY A 288 -0.26 -0.84 -18.48
CA GLY A 288 -1.04 -1.31 -17.35
C GLY A 288 -2.37 -0.57 -17.16
N ALA A 289 -3.04 -0.83 -16.05
CA ALA A 289 -4.19 -0.08 -15.55
C ALA A 289 -3.84 1.40 -15.33
N GLN A 290 -4.77 2.27 -15.73
CA GLN A 290 -4.62 3.73 -15.62
C GLN A 290 -5.08 4.28 -14.25
N ALA A 291 -5.89 3.51 -13.53
CA ALA A 291 -6.34 3.84 -12.17
C ALA A 291 -5.94 2.74 -11.18
N ASN A 292 -5.59 3.13 -9.96
CA ASN A 292 -5.38 2.22 -8.84
C ASN A 292 -6.45 2.50 -7.77
N LEU A 293 -7.23 1.49 -7.44
CA LEU A 293 -8.35 1.49 -6.53
C LEU A 293 -8.01 0.64 -5.27
N PRO A 294 -7.05 1.08 -4.44
CA PRO A 294 -6.60 0.29 -3.30
C PRO A 294 -7.73 0.08 -2.27
N GLN A 295 -7.79 -1.10 -1.66
CA GLN A 295 -8.82 -1.49 -0.68
C GLN A 295 -8.56 -0.89 0.72
N VAL A 296 -9.00 0.33 0.94
CA VAL A 296 -8.73 1.10 2.17
C VAL A 296 -9.74 0.75 3.28
N TYR A 297 -9.77 -0.51 3.71
CA TYR A 297 -10.71 -1.00 4.72
C TYR A 297 -10.19 -0.81 6.15
N TRP A 298 -10.33 0.41 6.67
CA TRP A 298 -9.61 0.82 7.88
C TRP A 298 -9.97 0.03 9.14
N LYS A 299 -11.23 -0.43 9.30
CA LYS A 299 -11.62 -1.23 10.47
C LYS A 299 -10.97 -2.61 10.43
N ASP A 300 -10.97 -3.26 9.26
CA ASP A 300 -10.41 -4.61 9.08
C ASP A 300 -8.88 -4.59 9.20
N ILE A 301 -8.26 -3.52 8.68
CA ILE A 301 -6.83 -3.28 8.85
C ILE A 301 -6.47 -2.94 10.32
N GLY A 302 -7.46 -2.54 11.13
CA GLY A 302 -7.25 -2.20 12.54
C GLY A 302 -6.60 -0.82 12.74
N GLY A 303 -6.96 0.17 11.92
CA GLY A 303 -6.44 1.54 11.97
C GLY A 303 -7.51 2.62 11.91
N SER A 304 -7.10 3.89 11.98
CA SER A 304 -7.99 5.02 11.68
C SER A 304 -8.03 5.30 10.19
N VAL A 305 -9.09 5.95 9.73
CA VAL A 305 -9.21 6.47 8.35
C VAL A 305 -7.93 7.20 7.92
N ASP A 306 -7.43 8.10 8.78
CA ASP A 306 -6.23 8.88 8.50
C ASP A 306 -4.98 8.02 8.34
N ALA A 307 -4.72 7.11 9.28
CA ALA A 307 -3.50 6.33 9.31
C ALA A 307 -3.43 5.35 8.13
N VAL A 308 -4.56 4.70 7.84
CA VAL A 308 -4.66 3.73 6.75
C VAL A 308 -4.54 4.46 5.41
N SER A 309 -5.33 5.51 5.18
CA SER A 309 -5.26 6.29 3.93
C SER A 309 -3.88 6.90 3.71
N ALA A 310 -3.25 7.48 4.74
CA ALA A 310 -1.91 8.04 4.65
C ALA A 310 -0.88 7.00 4.17
N LYS A 311 -0.89 5.80 4.78
CA LYS A 311 0.00 4.73 4.38
C LYS A 311 -0.29 4.28 2.95
N THR A 312 -1.56 4.11 2.58
CA THR A 312 -1.97 3.77 1.21
C THR A 312 -1.39 4.74 0.19
N VAL A 313 -1.59 6.05 0.35
CA VAL A 313 -1.11 7.04 -0.62
C VAL A 313 0.41 7.00 -0.73
N ALA A 314 1.14 6.85 0.38
CA ALA A 314 2.59 6.82 0.35
C ALA A 314 3.18 5.63 -0.41
N THR A 315 2.60 4.44 -0.26
CA THR A 315 3.12 3.23 -0.92
C THR A 315 2.64 3.08 -2.36
N ASN A 316 1.50 3.67 -2.74
CA ASN A 316 0.92 3.51 -4.08
C ASN A 316 1.26 4.64 -5.06
N ARG A 317 1.57 5.85 -4.57
CA ARG A 317 1.92 6.98 -5.47
C ARG A 317 3.16 6.75 -6.33
N VAL A 318 4.03 5.80 -5.97
CA VAL A 318 5.29 5.52 -6.68
C VAL A 318 5.08 4.99 -8.09
N TYR A 319 3.92 4.39 -8.36
CA TYR A 319 3.54 3.87 -9.68
C TYR A 319 3.04 4.97 -10.62
N GLY A 320 2.64 6.13 -10.09
CA GLY A 320 2.14 7.26 -10.87
C GLY A 320 0.73 7.07 -11.45
N ALA A 321 0.06 5.95 -11.16
CA ALA A 321 -1.35 5.76 -11.50
C ALA A 321 -2.25 6.64 -10.60
N ALA A 322 -3.35 7.13 -11.15
CA ALA A 322 -4.31 7.92 -10.38
C ALA A 322 -4.95 7.06 -9.29
N LEU A 323 -5.05 7.59 -8.08
CA LEU A 323 -5.62 6.87 -6.94
C LEU A 323 -7.12 7.16 -6.81
N ALA A 324 -7.93 6.12 -6.86
CA ALA A 324 -9.38 6.17 -6.65
C ALA A 324 -9.81 5.13 -5.59
N PRO A 325 -9.62 5.41 -4.30
CA PRO A 325 -9.65 4.40 -3.24
C PRO A 325 -10.99 3.67 -3.14
N LEU A 326 -10.94 2.41 -2.73
CA LEU A 326 -12.09 1.58 -2.38
C LEU A 326 -12.25 1.55 -0.85
N GLY A 327 -13.19 2.32 -0.32
CA GLY A 327 -13.47 2.47 1.10
C GLY A 327 -14.43 1.41 1.66
N GLN A 328 -14.49 1.34 2.99
CA GLN A 328 -15.33 0.39 3.73
C GLN A 328 -16.65 1.02 4.16
N THR A 329 -17.77 0.37 3.84
CA THR A 329 -19.10 0.66 4.44
C THR A 329 -19.65 -0.54 5.22
N TYR A 330 -19.15 -1.74 4.95
CA TYR A 330 -19.46 -2.92 5.76
C TYR A 330 -18.85 -2.83 7.16
N GLY A 331 -19.40 -3.60 8.10
CA GLY A 331 -18.98 -3.54 9.50
C GLY A 331 -19.39 -2.25 10.22
N SER A 332 -20.34 -1.48 9.64
CA SER A 332 -20.95 -0.28 10.22
C SER A 332 -19.92 0.73 10.75
N PRO A 333 -19.09 1.35 9.88
CA PRO A 333 -18.28 2.50 10.26
C PRO A 333 -19.16 3.67 10.69
N SER A 334 -18.59 4.59 11.47
CA SER A 334 -19.33 5.78 11.89
C SER A 334 -19.53 6.75 10.72
N ALA A 335 -20.60 7.55 10.76
CA ALA A 335 -20.80 8.63 9.77
C ALA A 335 -19.61 9.61 9.75
N ALA A 336 -18.98 9.84 10.91
CA ALA A 336 -17.78 10.66 11.01
C ALA A 336 -16.60 10.06 10.23
N ASP A 337 -16.39 8.74 10.28
CA ASP A 337 -15.34 8.05 9.50
C ASP A 337 -15.61 8.14 8.00
N LEU A 338 -16.86 7.92 7.56
CA LEU A 338 -17.25 8.02 6.15
C LEU A 338 -17.00 9.44 5.60
N ARG A 339 -17.44 10.47 6.32
CA ARG A 339 -17.17 11.88 5.98
C ARG A 339 -15.68 12.20 5.99
N ARG A 340 -14.95 11.70 6.99
CA ARG A 340 -13.50 11.89 7.10
C ARG A 340 -12.76 11.27 5.92
N PHE A 341 -13.15 10.07 5.50
CA PHE A 341 -12.56 9.36 4.37
C PHE A 341 -12.74 10.15 3.07
N ARG A 342 -13.97 10.59 2.79
CA ARG A 342 -14.29 11.41 1.61
C ARG A 342 -13.47 12.70 1.56
N ALA A 343 -13.47 13.47 2.65
CA ALA A 343 -12.75 14.74 2.72
C ALA A 343 -11.22 14.55 2.60
N LEU A 344 -10.68 13.51 3.25
CA LEU A 344 -9.24 13.24 3.25
C LEU A 344 -8.72 12.87 1.86
N TRP A 345 -9.44 12.01 1.14
CA TRP A 345 -9.05 11.58 -0.21
C TRP A 345 -9.25 12.65 -1.27
N ALA A 346 -10.28 13.48 -1.16
CA ALA A 346 -10.37 14.72 -1.92
C ALA A 346 -9.16 15.64 -1.64
N GLY A 347 -8.73 15.73 -0.37
CA GLY A 347 -7.53 16.44 0.04
C GLY A 347 -6.21 15.88 -0.52
N TYR A 348 -6.14 14.58 -0.80
CA TYR A 348 -5.02 13.94 -1.50
C TYR A 348 -5.06 14.12 -3.02
N GLY A 349 -6.06 14.84 -3.55
CA GLY A 349 -6.22 15.09 -4.99
C GLY A 349 -6.90 13.94 -5.74
N SER A 350 -7.51 12.99 -5.03
CA SER A 350 -8.28 11.93 -5.67
C SER A 350 -9.54 12.52 -6.29
N THR A 351 -9.72 12.29 -7.59
CA THR A 351 -10.91 12.74 -8.32
C THR A 351 -12.07 11.77 -8.19
N GLY A 352 -11.85 10.57 -7.65
CA GLY A 352 -12.89 9.57 -7.44
C GLY A 352 -12.64 8.65 -6.26
N LEU A 353 -13.73 8.21 -5.66
CA LEU A 353 -13.83 7.06 -4.78
C LEU A 353 -14.98 6.03 -4.71
N SER A 354 -14.69 4.84 -4.24
CA SER A 354 -15.69 3.76 -4.27
C SER A 354 -15.88 3.11 -2.92
N TRP A 355 -16.95 2.33 -2.80
CA TRP A 355 -17.33 1.68 -1.55
C TRP A 355 -17.56 0.19 -1.74
N TRP A 356 -16.97 -0.59 -0.83
CA TRP A 356 -17.28 -2.00 -0.68
C TRP A 356 -18.25 -2.16 0.49
N SER A 357 -19.42 -2.76 0.30
CA SER A 357 -20.10 -3.03 -0.96
C SER A 357 -21.59 -2.74 -0.80
N TRP A 358 -22.32 -2.68 -1.91
CA TRP A 358 -23.74 -2.34 -1.91
C TRP A 358 -24.53 -3.18 -0.90
N GLN A 359 -24.34 -4.50 -0.99
CA GLN A 359 -25.07 -5.52 -0.22
C GLN A 359 -24.70 -5.51 1.27
N ALA A 360 -23.53 -4.97 1.61
CA ALA A 360 -23.02 -4.93 2.98
C ALA A 360 -23.12 -3.53 3.62
N THR A 361 -23.59 -2.52 2.87
CA THR A 361 -23.76 -1.15 3.36
C THR A 361 -25.03 -1.06 4.19
N PRO A 362 -24.94 -0.76 5.50
CA PRO A 362 -26.14 -0.61 6.34
C PRO A 362 -26.91 0.66 5.98
N ALA A 363 -28.18 0.75 6.40
CA ALA A 363 -29.03 1.92 6.13
C ALA A 363 -28.39 3.24 6.59
N SER A 364 -27.72 3.25 7.75
CA SER A 364 -26.99 4.42 8.24
C SER A 364 -25.80 4.83 7.36
N GLY A 365 -25.15 3.85 6.73
CA GLY A 365 -24.13 4.06 5.72
C GLY A 365 -24.73 4.75 4.49
N TRP A 366 -25.82 4.20 3.96
CA TRP A 366 -26.56 4.80 2.84
C TRP A 366 -26.99 6.23 3.12
N THR A 367 -27.56 6.53 4.29
CA THR A 367 -27.91 7.90 4.71
C THR A 367 -26.70 8.85 4.69
N THR A 368 -25.53 8.38 5.10
CA THR A 368 -24.33 9.24 5.09
C THR A 368 -23.81 9.47 3.67
N LEU A 369 -23.99 8.51 2.76
CA LEU A 369 -23.54 8.62 1.37
C LEU A 369 -24.40 9.56 0.53
N THR A 370 -25.65 9.84 0.92
CA THR A 370 -26.49 10.86 0.25
C THR A 370 -26.06 12.29 0.54
N GLU A 371 -25.21 12.50 1.53
CA GLU A 371 -24.68 13.83 1.84
C GLU A 371 -23.82 14.35 0.69
N SER A 372 -23.94 15.65 0.39
CA SER A 372 -23.16 16.33 -0.65
C SER A 372 -21.65 16.11 -0.49
N ALA A 373 -20.92 16.19 -1.61
CA ALA A 373 -19.47 16.10 -1.61
C ALA A 373 -18.85 17.14 -0.66
N LEU A 374 -17.99 16.66 0.24
CA LEU A 374 -17.27 17.53 1.16
C LEU A 374 -16.05 18.14 0.45
N PRO A 375 -15.70 19.41 0.74
CA PRO A 375 -14.46 19.97 0.25
C PRO A 375 -13.28 19.15 0.78
N GLY A 376 -12.25 18.99 -0.04
CA GLY A 376 -11.00 18.38 0.38
C GLY A 376 -10.41 19.13 1.57
N ILE A 377 -9.95 18.40 2.58
CA ILE A 377 -9.22 18.98 3.70
C ILE A 377 -7.73 19.03 3.37
N PRO A 378 -6.97 20.02 3.87
CA PRO A 378 -5.52 19.98 3.79
C PRO A 378 -4.98 18.72 4.48
N SER A 379 -4.49 17.78 3.68
CA SER A 379 -3.93 16.52 4.16
C SER A 379 -2.40 16.65 4.26
N PRO A 380 -1.77 16.31 5.40
CA PRO A 380 -0.32 16.27 5.49
C PRO A 380 0.25 15.30 4.45
N ASP A 381 1.38 15.63 3.81
CA ASP A 381 2.08 14.64 2.98
C ASP A 381 2.45 13.44 3.87
N PRO A 382 1.92 12.23 3.61
CA PRO A 382 2.21 11.05 4.40
C PRO A 382 3.67 10.59 4.25
N GLY A 383 4.42 11.13 3.28
CA GLY A 383 5.79 10.78 2.99
C GLY A 383 5.91 9.74 1.88
N TRP A 384 7.11 9.19 1.72
CA TRP A 384 7.49 8.33 0.60
C TRP A 384 8.21 7.06 1.07
N PRO A 385 8.15 5.96 0.30
CA PRO A 385 8.87 4.75 0.64
C PRO A 385 10.37 5.01 0.62
N ALA A 386 11.07 4.52 1.63
CA ALA A 386 12.49 4.83 1.77
C ALA A 386 13.33 3.58 1.55
N LEU A 387 13.59 3.33 0.27
CA LEU A 387 14.31 2.19 -0.27
C LEU A 387 15.81 2.46 -0.25
N ALA A 388 16.59 1.43 0.04
CA ALA A 388 18.05 1.48 0.00
C ALA A 388 18.58 0.08 -0.29
N LYS A 389 19.91 -0.06 -0.43
CA LYS A 389 20.56 -1.37 -0.60
C LYS A 389 20.02 -2.40 0.39
N ARG A 390 19.67 -3.58 -0.12
CA ARG A 390 18.98 -4.70 0.56
C ARG A 390 17.45 -4.58 0.72
N SER A 391 16.84 -3.47 0.33
CA SER A 391 15.39 -3.44 0.08
C SER A 391 15.03 -4.48 -0.98
N LYS A 392 13.83 -5.05 -0.88
CA LYS A 392 13.30 -6.03 -1.82
C LYS A 392 11.82 -5.80 -2.09
N GLY A 393 11.32 -6.37 -3.18
CA GLY A 393 9.91 -6.40 -3.52
C GLY A 393 9.49 -5.34 -4.53
N ASP A 394 8.20 -5.21 -4.74
CA ASP A 394 7.64 -4.49 -5.88
C ASP A 394 7.91 -2.98 -5.87
N LEU A 395 8.04 -2.38 -4.69
CA LEU A 395 8.51 -0.98 -4.58
C LEU A 395 9.93 -0.81 -5.15
N VAL A 396 10.78 -1.83 -5.04
CA VAL A 396 12.11 -1.83 -5.67
C VAL A 396 12.00 -2.03 -7.18
N VAL A 397 11.06 -2.86 -7.65
CA VAL A 397 10.79 -2.98 -9.09
C VAL A 397 10.40 -1.63 -9.66
N ALA A 398 9.46 -0.91 -9.04
CA ALA A 398 9.05 0.43 -9.46
C ALA A 398 10.21 1.44 -9.49
N LEU A 399 11.12 1.38 -8.52
CA LEU A 399 12.35 2.17 -8.52
C LEU A 399 13.27 1.79 -9.69
N GLN A 400 13.50 0.50 -9.89
CA GLN A 400 14.39 -0.03 -10.92
C GLN A 400 13.88 0.27 -12.32
N GLN A 401 12.57 0.15 -12.59
CA GLN A 401 11.99 0.49 -13.89
C GLN A 401 12.28 1.94 -14.30
N ARG A 402 12.24 2.88 -13.34
CA ARG A 402 12.56 4.30 -13.58
C ARG A 402 14.06 4.54 -13.71
N LEU A 403 14.85 3.92 -12.84
CA LEU A 403 16.30 4.01 -12.94
C LEU A 403 16.84 3.38 -14.23
N ALA A 404 16.21 2.33 -14.75
CA ALA A 404 16.58 1.69 -16.01
C ALA A 404 16.37 2.62 -17.23
N THR A 405 15.45 3.59 -17.15
CA THR A 405 15.32 4.65 -18.15
C THR A 405 16.52 5.61 -18.12
N PHE A 406 17.10 5.85 -16.94
CA PHE A 406 18.26 6.72 -16.76
C PHE A 406 19.59 5.97 -17.00
N ASP A 407 19.69 4.73 -16.55
CA ASP A 407 20.83 3.82 -16.65
C ASP A 407 20.32 2.42 -17.03
N PRO A 408 20.35 2.06 -18.33
CA PRO A 408 19.85 0.77 -18.83
C PRO A 408 20.57 -0.46 -18.26
N THR A 409 21.68 -0.29 -17.54
CA THR A 409 22.40 -1.41 -16.89
C THR A 409 21.77 -1.85 -15.56
N VAL A 410 20.76 -1.13 -15.08
CA VAL A 410 20.04 -1.47 -13.85
C VAL A 410 19.12 -2.67 -14.10
N PRO A 411 19.33 -3.81 -13.40
CA PRO A 411 18.40 -4.93 -13.48
C PRO A 411 17.06 -4.56 -12.82
N ILE A 412 15.96 -5.02 -13.41
CA ILE A 412 14.62 -4.87 -12.86
C ILE A 412 14.19 -6.23 -12.28
N ASP A 413 14.67 -6.54 -11.08
CA ASP A 413 14.56 -7.85 -10.43
C ASP A 413 13.92 -7.79 -9.04
N GLY A 414 13.49 -6.60 -8.61
CA GLY A 414 12.93 -6.35 -7.28
C GLY A 414 13.94 -6.49 -6.15
N THR A 415 15.25 -6.59 -6.44
CA THR A 415 16.33 -6.67 -5.45
C THR A 415 17.22 -5.44 -5.53
N PHE A 416 17.25 -4.66 -4.45
CA PHE A 416 18.09 -3.47 -4.40
C PHE A 416 19.55 -3.87 -4.12
N GLY A 417 20.26 -4.21 -5.19
CA GLY A 417 21.66 -4.63 -5.22
C GLY A 417 22.67 -3.48 -5.40
N THR A 418 23.90 -3.83 -5.76
CA THR A 418 24.98 -2.85 -5.98
C THR A 418 24.73 -1.99 -7.22
N SER A 419 24.22 -2.56 -8.32
CA SER A 419 23.92 -1.80 -9.55
C SER A 419 22.84 -0.74 -9.29
N THR A 420 21.75 -1.10 -8.61
CA THR A 420 20.70 -0.15 -8.21
C THR A 420 21.22 0.95 -7.27
N ASP A 421 22.09 0.61 -6.30
CA ASP A 421 22.70 1.60 -5.40
C ASP A 421 23.58 2.61 -6.15
N ARG A 422 24.40 2.13 -7.08
CA ARG A 422 25.23 2.98 -7.92
C ARG A 422 24.37 3.89 -8.80
N ALA A 423 23.41 3.33 -9.53
CA ALA A 423 22.53 4.09 -10.41
C ALA A 423 21.71 5.14 -9.65
N LEU A 424 21.19 4.80 -8.46
CA LEU A 424 20.46 5.75 -7.63
C LEU A 424 21.35 6.91 -7.19
N LYS A 425 22.58 6.66 -6.75
CA LYS A 425 23.53 7.73 -6.36
C LYS A 425 23.90 8.62 -7.53
N THR A 426 24.16 8.03 -8.70
CA THR A 426 24.44 8.78 -9.93
C THR A 426 23.24 9.63 -10.32
N PHE A 427 22.03 9.06 -10.28
CA PHE A 427 20.79 9.79 -10.54
C PHE A 427 20.60 10.95 -9.57
N GLN A 428 20.77 10.72 -8.26
CA GLN A 428 20.67 11.76 -7.23
C GLN A 428 21.68 12.90 -7.50
N ALA A 429 22.95 12.57 -7.73
CA ALA A 429 23.98 13.56 -8.05
C ALA A 429 23.63 14.36 -9.32
N ALA A 430 23.18 13.68 -10.38
CA ALA A 430 22.77 14.32 -11.64
C ALA A 430 21.56 15.25 -11.50
N ARG A 431 20.75 15.09 -10.45
CA ARG A 431 19.61 15.95 -10.13
C ARG A 431 19.92 16.98 -9.02
N GLY A 432 21.18 17.12 -8.62
CA GLY A 432 21.60 18.04 -7.56
C GLY A 432 21.11 17.64 -6.16
N LEU A 433 20.74 16.37 -5.97
CA LEU A 433 20.31 15.81 -4.69
C LEU A 433 21.50 15.18 -3.94
N GLU A 434 21.37 15.00 -2.63
CA GLU A 434 22.35 14.22 -1.86
C GLU A 434 22.40 12.77 -2.38
N ALA A 435 23.56 12.34 -2.87
CA ALA A 435 23.82 10.99 -3.38
C ALA A 435 23.91 9.94 -2.25
N SER A 436 22.85 9.83 -1.46
CA SER A 436 22.77 9.00 -0.26
C SER A 436 22.67 7.51 -0.57
N GLY A 437 22.19 7.13 -1.77
CA GLY A 437 21.85 5.75 -2.12
C GLY A 437 20.56 5.27 -1.46
N GLU A 438 19.70 6.22 -1.08
CA GLU A 438 18.45 5.99 -0.38
C GLU A 438 17.37 6.92 -0.93
N THR A 439 16.19 6.37 -1.20
CA THR A 439 15.09 7.19 -1.71
C THR A 439 14.44 8.01 -0.59
N ASP A 440 14.19 9.27 -0.88
CA ASP A 440 13.38 10.19 -0.08
C ASP A 440 12.36 10.93 -0.97
N ALA A 441 11.66 11.92 -0.41
CA ALA A 441 10.62 12.64 -1.13
C ALA A 441 11.15 13.32 -2.41
N ASP A 442 12.27 14.04 -2.31
CA ASP A 442 12.86 14.76 -3.44
C ASP A 442 13.36 13.78 -4.51
N THR A 443 13.95 12.66 -4.09
CA THR A 443 14.36 11.58 -4.99
C THR A 443 13.17 11.01 -5.76
N TRP A 444 12.06 10.67 -5.08
CA TRP A 444 10.88 10.13 -5.75
C TRP A 444 10.21 11.13 -6.69
N GLN A 445 10.10 12.39 -6.28
CA GLN A 445 9.57 13.43 -7.15
C GLN A 445 10.41 13.60 -8.42
N ALA A 446 11.75 13.46 -8.32
CA ALA A 446 12.62 13.45 -9.49
C ALA A 446 12.43 12.18 -10.34
N LEU A 447 12.34 11.00 -9.73
CA LEU A 447 12.14 9.72 -10.41
C LEU A 447 10.81 9.65 -11.16
N LEU A 448 9.73 10.19 -10.58
CA LEU A 448 8.39 10.18 -11.19
C LEU A 448 8.30 11.01 -12.48
N ARG A 449 9.28 11.87 -12.77
CA ARG A 449 9.40 12.60 -14.03
C ARG A 449 10.06 11.80 -15.15
N LEU A 450 10.64 10.64 -14.84
CA LEU A 450 11.14 9.72 -15.84
C LEU A 450 10.00 8.86 -16.37
N ASP A 451 10.16 8.40 -17.61
CA ASP A 451 9.37 7.28 -18.11
C ASP A 451 9.67 6.00 -17.33
N ILE A 452 8.91 4.95 -17.62
CA ILE A 452 9.05 3.65 -16.98
C ILE A 452 9.52 2.66 -18.03
N THR A 453 10.71 2.09 -17.84
CA THR A 453 11.15 0.94 -18.64
C THR A 453 10.41 -0.31 -18.16
N ALA A 454 9.68 -0.98 -19.06
CA ALA A 454 9.03 -2.24 -18.74
C ALA A 454 10.08 -3.33 -18.45
N ALA A 455 9.80 -4.18 -17.46
CA ALA A 455 10.55 -5.40 -17.24
C ALA A 455 9.93 -6.52 -18.06
N SER A 456 10.76 -7.44 -18.54
CA SER A 456 10.32 -8.71 -19.12
C SER A 456 10.51 -9.79 -18.08
N TRP A 457 9.45 -10.56 -17.81
CA TRP A 457 9.40 -11.58 -16.77
C TRP A 457 9.34 -13.01 -17.32
N ASN A 458 9.70 -13.19 -18.60
CA ASN A 458 9.70 -14.46 -19.37
C ASN A 458 9.92 -15.74 -18.57
#